data_AF-A0A933DQV4-F1
#
_entry.id   AF-A0A933DQV4-F1
#
_cell.length_a   1.000
_cell.length_b   1.000
_cell.length_c   1.000
_cell.angle_alpha   90.00
_cell.angle_beta   90.00
_cell.angle_gamma   90.00
#
_symmetry.space_group_name_H-M   'P 1'
#
loop_
_entity.id
_entity.type
_entity.pdbx_description
1 polymer ?
#
loop_
_entity_poly.entity_id
_entity_poly.type
_entity_poly.pdbx_seq_one_letter_code
_entity_poly.pdbx_strand_id
1 'polypeptide(L)' 'MKNINPEKEKLVREFKLMKEFEGWAGGFYRQVALNPRVNDKETKEIFEETARDEGRHAAIIQKLINIISNNL' A
#
# COMPACT_ATOMS: atom_id res chain seq x y z
N MET A 1 -9.80 -15.13 28.95
CA MET A 1 -9.56 -15.41 27.52
C MET A 1 -10.03 -14.21 26.72
N LYS A 2 -9.20 -13.59 25.87
CA LYS A 2 -9.69 -12.55 24.95
C LYS A 2 -10.66 -13.24 23.98
N ASN A 3 -11.90 -12.76 23.89
CA ASN A 3 -12.83 -13.19 22.85
C ASN A 3 -12.22 -12.76 21.51
N ILE A 4 -11.65 -13.72 20.78
CA ILE A 4 -11.13 -13.49 19.45
C ILE A 4 -12.34 -13.38 18.52
N ASN A 5 -12.52 -12.24 17.85
CA ASN A 5 -13.48 -12.08 16.78
C ASN A 5 -12.83 -12.56 15.47
N PRO A 6 -13.15 -13.76 14.96
CA PRO A 6 -12.47 -14.34 13.80
C PRO A 6 -12.71 -13.54 12.51
N GLU A 7 -13.84 -12.85 12.39
CA GLU A 7 -14.16 -12.01 11.23
C GLU A 7 -13.27 -10.76 11.21
N LYS A 8 -13.13 -10.11 12.38
CA LYS A 8 -12.20 -9.00 12.55
C LYS A 8 -10.77 -9.40 12.20
N GLU A 9 -10.31 -10.54 12.69
CA GLU A 9 -8.95 -11.01 12.38
C GLU A 9 -8.77 -11.27 10.88
N LYS A 10 -9.78 -11.85 10.22
CA LYS A 10 -9.76 -12.03 8.77
C LYS A 10 -9.63 -10.69 8.06
N LEU A 11 -10.45 -9.70 8.41
CA LEU A 11 -10.36 -8.35 7.83
C LEU A 11 -8.98 -7.72 8.04
N VAL A 12 -8.43 -7.79 9.25
CA VAL A 12 -7.09 -7.27 9.54
C VAL A 12 -6.02 -7.98 8.71
N ARG A 13 -6.12 -9.30 8.51
CA ARG A 13 -5.19 -10.05 7.65
C ARG A 13 -5.26 -9.59 6.20
N GLU A 14 -6.47 -9.47 5.64
CA GLU A 14 -6.65 -9.01 4.26
C GLU A 14 -6.10 -7.59 4.05
N PHE A 15 -6.40 -6.65 4.95
CA PHE A 15 -5.88 -5.29 4.81
C PHE A 15 -4.35 -5.21 4.99
N LYS A 16 -3.75 -6.07 5.81
CA LYS A 16 -2.28 -6.16 5.88
C LYS A 16 -1.69 -6.61 4.56
N LEU A 17 -2.28 -7.62 3.92
CA LEU A 17 -1.86 -8.09 2.61
C LEU A 17 -2.00 -7.00 1.54
N MET A 18 -3.13 -6.28 1.53
CA MET A 18 -3.31 -5.13 0.62
C MET A 18 -2.23 -4.07 0.81
N LYS A 19 -1.91 -3.72 2.06
CA LYS A 19 -0.84 -2.75 2.35
C LYS A 19 0.52 -3.20 1.82
N GLU A 20 0.82 -4.50 1.91
CA GLU A 20 2.06 -5.06 1.36
C GLU A 20 2.08 -4.96 -0.17
N PHE A 21 0.97 -5.19 -0.85
CA PHE A 21 0.86 -4.99 -2.29
C PHE A 21 1.05 -3.53 -2.70
N GLU A 22 0.47 -2.56 -1.98
CA GLU A 22 0.71 -1.14 -2.23
C GLU A 22 2.20 -0.80 -2.06
N GLY A 23 2.83 -1.32 -1.00
CA GLY A 23 4.26 -1.12 -0.76
C GLY A 23 5.14 -1.70 -1.87
N TRP A 24 4.81 -2.89 -2.35
CA TRP A 24 5.49 -3.53 -3.47
C TRP A 24 5.31 -2.74 -4.77
N ALA A 25 4.08 -2.36 -5.10
CA ALA A 25 3.76 -1.60 -6.31
C ALA A 25 4.47 -0.24 -6.32
N GLY A 26 4.39 0.51 -5.22
CA GLY A 26 5.08 1.79 -5.09
C GLY A 26 6.60 1.68 -5.20
N GLY A 27 7.18 0.62 -4.63
CA GLY A 27 8.59 0.29 -4.79
C GLY A 27 8.97 -0.01 -6.24
N PHE A 28 8.15 -0.81 -6.94
CA PHE A 28 8.35 -1.16 -8.34
C PHE A 28 8.27 0.06 -9.25
N TYR A 29 7.25 0.90 -9.13
CA TYR A 29 7.12 2.13 -9.91
C TYR A 29 8.31 3.07 -9.71
N ARG A 30 8.78 3.23 -8.48
CA ARG A 30 10.00 4.03 -8.20
C ARG A 30 11.24 3.44 -8.86
N GLN A 31 11.41 2.11 -8.88
CA GLN A 31 12.53 1.48 -9.58
C GLN A 31 12.48 1.74 -11.09
N VAL A 32 11.29 1.71 -11.69
CA VAL A 32 11.11 2.01 -13.12
C VAL A 32 11.44 3.48 -13.41
N ALA A 33 10.97 4.43 -12.58
CA ALA A 33 11.27 5.85 -12.74
C ALA A 33 12.78 6.16 -12.66
N LEU A 34 13.51 5.42 -11.82
CA LEU A 34 14.98 5.54 -11.67
C LEU A 34 15.77 4.78 -12.75
N ASN A 35 15.12 4.00 -13.60
CA ASN A 35 15.80 3.20 -14.61
C ASN A 35 16.43 4.11 -15.68
N PRO A 36 17.76 4.00 -15.94
CA PRO A 36 18.45 4.84 -16.91
C PRO A 36 18.04 4.59 -18.37
N ARG A 37 17.25 3.55 -18.65
CA ARG A 37 16.66 3.28 -19.98
C ARG A 37 15.32 3.97 -20.20
N VAL A 38 14.68 4.44 -19.14
CA VAL A 38 13.51 5.31 -19.25
C VAL A 38 14.06 6.72 -19.39
N ASN A 39 14.07 7.26 -20.60
CA ASN A 39 14.76 8.53 -20.89
C ASN A 39 13.77 9.69 -21.01
N ASP A 40 12.51 9.37 -21.24
CA ASP A 40 11.45 10.33 -21.35
C ASP A 40 11.06 10.88 -19.96
N LYS A 41 11.04 12.21 -19.85
CA LYS A 41 10.79 12.91 -18.59
C LYS A 41 9.35 12.69 -18.12
N GLU A 42 8.39 12.80 -19.03
CA GLU A 42 6.96 12.64 -18.70
C GLU A 42 6.68 11.22 -18.17
N THR A 43 7.24 10.21 -18.83
CA THR A 43 7.15 8.82 -18.37
C THR A 43 7.71 8.63 -16.95
N LYS A 44 8.86 9.24 -16.63
CA LYS A 44 9.41 9.19 -15.25
C LYS A 44 8.47 9.84 -14.26
N GLU A 45 7.94 11.02 -14.60
CA GLU A 45 7.06 11.78 -13.71
C GLU A 45 5.78 10.98 -13.40
N ILE A 46 5.20 10.29 -14.40
CA ILE A 46 4.06 9.39 -14.20
C ILE A 46 4.41 8.27 -13.22
N PHE A 47 5.53 7.56 -13.42
CA PHE A 47 5.93 6.48 -12.51
C PHE A 47 6.22 6.98 -11.09
N GLU A 48 6.84 8.15 -10.94
CA GLU A 48 7.05 8.76 -9.63
C GLU A 48 5.74 9.17 -8.95
N GLU A 49 4.78 9.69 -9.73
CA GLU A 49 3.45 10.04 -9.23
C GLU A 49 2.69 8.81 -8.75
N THR A 50 2.62 7.76 -9.57
CA THR A 50 1.99 6.49 -9.17
C THR A 50 2.67 5.92 -7.93
N ALA A 51 4.01 5.94 -7.85
CA ALA A 51 4.72 5.49 -6.65
C ALA A 51 4.34 6.28 -5.38
N ARG A 52 4.08 7.59 -5.51
CA ARG A 52 3.59 8.42 -4.39
C ARG A 52 2.15 8.06 -4.02
N ASP A 53 1.30 7.76 -5.00
CA ASP A 53 -0.08 7.35 -4.77
C ASP A 53 -0.16 6.03 -4.01
N GLU A 54 0.67 5.03 -4.35
CA GLU A 54 0.69 3.78 -3.58
C GLU A 54 1.18 3.99 -2.14
N GLY A 55 2.08 4.96 -1.93
CA GLY A 55 2.44 5.41 -0.58
C GLY A 55 1.24 5.98 0.19
N ARG A 56 0.37 6.75 -0.47
CA ARG A 56 -0.88 7.27 0.11
C ARG A 56 -1.88 6.14 0.38
N HIS A 57 -2.05 5.20 -0.55
CA HIS A 57 -2.92 4.03 -0.37
C HIS A 57 -2.47 3.18 0.83
N ALA A 58 -1.18 2.86 0.94
CA ALA A 58 -0.64 2.13 2.09
C ALA A 58 -0.91 2.83 3.43
N ALA A 59 -0.82 4.17 3.46
CA ALA A 59 -1.14 4.97 4.63
C ALA A 59 -2.63 4.96 4.98
N ILE A 60 -3.51 5.01 3.98
CA ILE A 60 -4.97 4.88 4.16
C ILE A 60 -5.32 3.49 4.70
N ILE A 61 -4.75 2.43 4.12
CA ILE A 61 -4.98 1.06 4.57
C ILE A 61 -4.52 0.88 6.02
N GLN A 62 -3.39 1.48 6.43
CA GLN A 62 -2.98 1.45 7.83
C GLN A 62 -4.02 2.10 8.76
N LYS A 63 -4.67 3.18 8.34
CA LYS A 63 -5.77 3.79 9.10
C LYS A 63 -6.97 2.85 9.19
N LEU A 64 -7.32 2.15 8.10
CA LEU A 64 -8.40 1.15 8.10
C LEU A 64 -8.10 -0.01 9.06
N ILE A 65 -6.87 -0.54 9.04
CA ILE A 65 -6.43 -1.57 10.00
C ILE A 65 -6.63 -1.10 11.44
N ASN A 66 -6.27 0.14 11.75
CA ASN A 66 -6.43 0.70 13.09
C ASN A 66 -7.90 0.85 13.47
N ILE A 67 -8.75 1.32 12.55
CA ILE A 67 -10.20 1.46 12.78
C ILE A 67 -10.82 0.09 13.09
N ILE A 68 -10.54 -0.92 12.26
CA ILE A 68 -11.06 -2.29 12.46
C ILE A 68 -10.53 -2.86 13.78
N SER A 69 -9.24 -2.68 14.06
CA SER A 69 -8.61 -3.20 15.27
C SER A 69 -9.19 -2.59 16.56
N ASN A 70 -9.70 -1.36 16.51
CA ASN A 70 -10.19 -0.64 17.68
C ASN A 70 -11.73 -0.62 17.80
N ASN A 71 -12.49 -0.86 16.71
CA ASN A 71 -13.94 -0.67 16.70
C ASN A 71 -14.75 -1.93 16.31
N LEU A 72 -14.12 -2.96 15.75
CA LEU A 72 -14.73 -4.27 15.45
C LEU A 72 -14.12 -5.37 16.35
#